data_AF-A0AAI9SCG8-F1
#
_entry.id   AF-A0AAI9SCG8-F1
#
_cell.length_a   1.000
_cell.length_b   1.000
_cell.length_c   1.000
_cell.angle_alpha   90.00
_cell.angle_beta   90.00
_cell.angle_gamma   90.00
#
_symmetry.space_group_name_H-M   'P 1'
#
loop_
_entity.id
_entity.type
_entity.pdbx_description
1 polymer ?
#
loop_
_entity_poly.entity_id
_entity_poly.type
_entity_poly.pdbx_seq_one_letter_code
_entity_poly.pdbx_strand_id
1 'polypeptide(L)'
;MFSLKGRIGRKEFLIRMVLLIIASLILNFISTWFLGSNDMAPDHGLHYAGSLAALLILIAALGVTWCTICAAAARLRDIGRSAWWAILLFVPVLGFVELVYLALARGSSKN
;
A
#
# COMPACT_ATOMS: atom_id res chain seq x y z
N MET A 1 -14.43 2.81 9.46
CA MET A 1 -13.35 2.58 8.48
C MET A 1 -12.20 1.69 9.01
N PHE A 2 -12.34 0.97 10.14
CA PHE A 2 -11.35 -0.04 10.60
C PHE A 2 -12.03 -1.28 11.22
N SER A 3 -12.66 -2.12 10.40
CA SER A 3 -13.16 -3.43 10.87
C SER A 3 -12.31 -4.55 10.27
N LEU A 4 -11.51 -5.20 11.11
CA LEU A 4 -10.72 -6.39 10.77
C LEU A 4 -11.57 -7.65 10.49
N LYS A 5 -12.90 -7.57 10.73
CA LYS A 5 -13.87 -8.65 10.51
C LYS A 5 -14.70 -8.51 9.22
N GLY A 6 -14.52 -7.43 8.46
CA GLY A 6 -15.27 -7.20 7.22
C GLY A 6 -14.76 -8.06 6.06
N ARG A 7 -15.65 -8.82 5.41
CA ARG A 7 -15.39 -9.41 4.10
C ARG A 7 -15.42 -8.28 3.07
N ILE A 8 -14.41 -8.22 2.19
CA ILE A 8 -14.36 -7.22 1.12
C ILE A 8 -14.79 -7.86 -0.20
N GLY A 9 -15.86 -7.33 -0.77
CA GLY A 9 -16.33 -7.72 -2.10
C GLY A 9 -15.37 -7.26 -3.20
N ARG A 10 -15.42 -7.90 -4.37
CA ARG A 10 -14.51 -7.63 -5.49
C ARG A 10 -14.43 -6.14 -5.90
N LYS A 11 -15.58 -5.48 -6.04
CA LYS A 11 -15.65 -4.06 -6.44
C LYS A 11 -15.04 -3.15 -5.39
N GLU A 12 -15.32 -3.41 -4.12
CA GLU A 12 -14.77 -2.64 -3.01
C GLU A 12 -13.26 -2.83 -2.87
N PHE A 13 -12.75 -4.06 -3.11
CA PHE A 13 -11.32 -4.32 -3.17
C PHE A 13 -10.66 -3.50 -4.27
N LEU A 14 -11.20 -3.53 -5.49
CA LEU A 14 -10.66 -2.76 -6.62
C LEU A 14 -10.62 -1.27 -6.33
N ILE A 15 -11.71 -0.68 -5.82
CA ILE A 15 -11.76 0.74 -5.47
C ILE A 15 -10.70 1.07 -4.41
N ARG A 16 -10.59 0.27 -3.35
CA ARG A 16 -9.57 0.46 -2.30
C ARG A 16 -8.15 0.35 -2.87
N MET A 17 -7.88 -0.61 -3.75
CA MET A 17 -6.58 -0.77 -4.40
C MET A 17 -6.25 0.42 -5.31
N VAL A 18 -7.20 0.88 -6.12
CA VAL A 18 -7.00 2.07 -6.98
C VAL A 18 -6.70 3.30 -6.13
N LEU A 19 -7.46 3.53 -5.06
CA LEU A 19 -7.21 4.65 -4.14
C LEU A 19 -5.82 4.56 -3.48
N LEU A 20 -5.40 3.36 -3.05
CA LEU A 20 -4.09 3.15 -2.45
C LEU A 20 -2.95 3.32 -3.47
N ILE A 21 -3.14 2.89 -4.71
CA ILE A 21 -2.19 3.13 -5.81
C ILE A 21 -2.07 4.63 -6.08
N ILE A 22 -3.17 5.35 -6.18
CA ILE A 22 -3.15 6.82 -6.36
C ILE A 22 -2.43 7.49 -5.19
N ALA A 23 -2.72 7.09 -3.95
CA ALA A 23 -2.03 7.62 -2.78
C ALA A 23 -0.52 7.34 -2.81
N SER A 24 -0.11 6.13 -3.21
CA SER A 24 1.30 5.77 -3.41
C SER A 24 1.97 6.62 -4.50
N LEU A 25 1.29 6.89 -5.62
CA LEU A 25 1.83 7.73 -6.69
C LEU A 25 2.00 9.18 -6.24
N ILE A 26 1.03 9.74 -5.53
CA ILE A 26 1.12 11.08 -4.95
C ILE A 26 2.28 11.14 -3.95
N LEU A 27 2.41 10.14 -3.08
CA LEU A 27 3.50 10.08 -2.11
C LEU A 27 4.86 9.97 -2.78
N ASN A 28 4.96 9.21 -3.88
CA ASN A 28 6.20 9.09 -4.65
C ASN A 28 6.56 10.42 -5.31
N PHE A 29 5.58 11.11 -5.90
CA PHE A 29 5.78 12.45 -6.48
C PHE A 29 6.27 13.45 -5.43
N ILE A 30 5.59 13.51 -4.27
CA ILE A 30 6.00 14.34 -3.12
C ILE A 30 7.43 13.96 -2.70
N SER A 31 7.72 12.67 -2.54
CA SER A 31 9.05 12.19 -2.16
C SER A 31 10.12 12.65 -3.15
N THR A 32 9.92 12.49 -4.45
CA THR A 32 10.90 12.97 -5.45
C THR A 32 11.09 14.48 -5.43
N TRP A 33 10.05 15.24 -5.11
CA TRP A 33 10.09 16.70 -5.07
C TRP A 33 10.81 17.25 -3.83
N PHE A 34 10.69 16.56 -2.68
CA PHE A 34 11.33 16.97 -1.42
C PHE A 34 12.68 16.28 -1.15
N LEU A 35 12.86 15.02 -1.58
CA LEU A 35 14.08 14.23 -1.35
C LEU A 35 15.01 14.19 -2.57
N GLY A 36 14.47 14.24 -3.80
CA GLY A 36 15.25 14.14 -5.04
C GLY A 36 15.99 15.43 -5.44
N SER A 37 15.71 16.56 -4.78
CA SER A 37 16.38 17.84 -5.01
C SER A 37 17.63 18.07 -4.14
N ASN A 38 18.07 17.10 -3.34
CA ASN A 38 19.14 17.29 -2.34
C ASN A 38 20.55 16.93 -2.83
N ASP A 39 20.75 16.71 -4.12
CA ASP A 39 22.11 16.77 -4.66
C ASP A 39 22.56 18.23 -4.64
N MET A 40 23.63 18.49 -3.85
CA MET A 40 24.47 19.71 -3.82
C MET A 40 24.09 20.82 -2.82
N ALA A 41 24.38 20.66 -1.52
CA ALA A 41 25.04 21.70 -0.70
C ALA A 41 25.36 21.19 0.72
N PRO A 42 26.58 21.38 1.24
CA PRO A 42 26.91 21.11 2.63
C PRO A 42 26.42 22.27 3.49
N ASP A 43 25.10 22.41 3.66
CA ASP A 43 24.53 23.44 4.52
C ASP A 43 23.71 22.81 5.64
N HIS A 44 24.32 22.78 6.83
CA HIS A 44 23.91 21.99 7.98
C HIS A 44 22.50 22.34 8.52
N GLY A 45 21.89 23.45 8.07
CA GLY A 45 20.53 23.87 8.43
C GLY A 45 19.40 23.25 7.59
N LEU A 46 19.64 22.93 6.31
CA LEU A 46 18.61 22.37 5.41
C LEU A 46 18.37 20.87 5.67
N HIS A 47 19.32 20.19 6.34
CA HIS A 47 19.25 18.76 6.66
C HIS A 47 18.14 18.41 7.67
N TYR A 48 17.80 19.29 8.62
CA TYR A 48 16.74 19.03 9.59
C TYR A 48 15.33 19.10 8.98
N ALA A 49 15.11 20.02 8.05
CA ALA A 49 13.86 20.10 7.30
C ALA A 49 13.69 18.90 6.35
N GLY A 50 14.77 18.50 5.65
CA GLY A 50 14.78 17.31 4.81
C GLY A 50 14.55 16.01 5.59
N SER A 51 15.14 15.88 6.78
CA SER A 51 14.97 14.70 7.64
C SER A 51 13.56 14.59 8.26
N LEU A 52 12.94 15.70 8.65
CA LEU A 52 11.55 15.70 9.10
C LEU A 52 10.59 15.34 7.96
N ALA A 53 10.79 15.92 6.77
CA ALA A 53 10.00 15.58 5.59
C ALA A 53 10.14 14.08 5.23
N ALA A 54 11.36 13.55 5.26
CA ALA A 54 11.62 12.13 5.04
C ALA A 54 10.92 11.24 6.08
N LEU A 55 10.93 11.61 7.36
CA LEU A 55 10.23 10.88 8.42
C LEU A 55 8.71 10.86 8.19
N LEU A 56 8.11 12.00 7.83
CA LEU A 56 6.68 12.09 7.56
C LEU A 56 6.28 11.26 6.33
N ILE A 57 7.09 11.30 5.27
CA ILE A 57 6.90 10.49 4.07
C ILE A 57 7.01 9.00 4.41
N LEU A 58 7.97 8.61 5.25
CA LEU A 58 8.11 7.22 5.72
C LEU A 58 6.87 6.75 6.49
N ILE A 59 6.37 7.56 7.43
CA ILE A 59 5.16 7.24 8.20
C ILE A 59 3.95 7.08 7.26
N ALA A 60 3.79 7.98 6.27
CA ALA A 60 2.74 7.88 5.28
C ALA A 60 2.87 6.60 4.42
N ALA A 61 4.09 6.26 3.99
CA ALA A 61 4.36 5.05 3.21
C ALA A 61 4.01 3.78 3.99
N LEU A 62 4.37 3.73 5.29
CA LEU A 62 4.01 2.64 6.18
C LEU A 62 2.49 2.54 6.35
N GLY A 63 1.79 3.67 6.48
CA GLY A 63 0.33 3.70 6.55
C GLY A 63 -0.34 3.12 5.29
N VAL A 64 0.12 3.52 4.10
CA VAL A 64 -0.39 2.99 2.82
C VAL A 64 -0.10 1.49 2.69
N THR A 65 1.11 1.07 3.06
CA THR A 65 1.51 -0.34 3.06
C THR A 65 0.63 -1.17 3.99
N TRP A 66 0.39 -0.68 5.21
CA TRP A 66 -0.48 -1.34 6.18
C TRP A 66 -1.92 -1.49 5.68
N CYS A 67 -2.47 -0.44 5.09
CA CYS A 67 -3.81 -0.47 4.49
C CYS A 67 -3.90 -1.50 3.35
N THR A 68 -2.85 -1.60 2.54
CA THR A 68 -2.76 -2.56 1.43
C THR A 68 -2.76 -4.00 1.94
N ILE A 69 -1.94 -4.30 2.95
CA ILE A 69 -1.89 -5.63 3.58
C ILE A 69 -3.25 -5.99 4.20
N CYS A 70 -3.88 -5.05 4.91
CA CYS A 70 -5.18 -5.26 5.51
C CYS A 70 -6.27 -5.56 4.48
N ALA A 71 -6.28 -4.83 3.34
CA ALA A 71 -7.22 -5.06 2.25
C ALA A 71 -6.99 -6.43 1.56
N ALA A 72 -5.74 -6.80 1.31
CA ALA A 72 -5.39 -8.09 0.71
C ALA A 72 -5.72 -9.25 1.64
N ALA A 73 -5.39 -9.17 2.93
CA ALA A 73 -5.75 -10.16 3.93
C ALA A 73 -7.27 -10.35 4.06
N ALA A 74 -8.05 -9.27 3.99
CA ALA A 74 -9.50 -9.34 3.97
C ALA A 74 -10.05 -10.01 2.69
N ARG A 75 -9.45 -9.74 1.53
CA ARG A 75 -9.83 -10.35 0.24
C ARG A 75 -9.47 -11.83 0.19
N LEU A 76 -8.31 -12.22 0.71
CA LEU A 76 -7.88 -13.61 0.84
C LEU A 76 -8.87 -14.41 1.69
N ARG A 77 -9.27 -13.87 2.85
CA ARG A 77 -10.31 -14.48 3.70
C ARG A 77 -11.66 -14.59 2.97
N ASP A 78 -12.00 -13.62 2.12
CA ASP A 78 -13.25 -13.67 1.36
C ASP A 78 -13.27 -14.77 0.28
N ILE A 79 -12.13 -15.02 -0.35
CA ILE A 79 -11.94 -16.09 -1.35
C ILE A 79 -11.72 -17.46 -0.68
N GLY A 80 -11.64 -17.52 0.66
CA GLY A 80 -11.43 -18.76 1.41
C GLY A 80 -9.96 -19.21 1.50
N ARG A 81 -9.01 -18.31 1.23
CA ARG A 81 -7.58 -18.57 1.41
C ARG A 81 -7.05 -18.01 2.73
N SER A 82 -5.92 -18.54 3.19
CA SER A 82 -5.26 -18.06 4.41
C SER A 82 -4.75 -16.63 4.22
N ALA A 83 -4.89 -15.79 5.26
CA ALA A 83 -4.42 -14.41 5.23
C ALA A 83 -2.88 -14.29 5.11
N TRP A 84 -2.16 -15.37 5.38
CA TRP A 84 -0.70 -15.47 5.26
C TRP A 84 -0.18 -15.21 3.83
N TRP A 85 -1.00 -15.44 2.80
CA TRP A 85 -0.63 -15.10 1.42
C TRP A 85 -0.39 -13.59 1.23
N ALA A 86 -0.90 -12.73 2.12
CA ALA A 86 -0.60 -11.30 2.09
C ALA A 86 0.89 -10.98 2.32
N ILE A 87 1.69 -11.90 2.87
CA ILE A 87 3.14 -11.73 3.00
C ILE A 87 3.83 -11.64 1.62
N LEU A 88 3.26 -12.25 0.58
CA LEU A 88 3.81 -12.15 -0.77
C LEU A 88 3.86 -10.72 -1.29
N LEU A 89 3.06 -9.80 -0.73
CA LEU A 89 3.11 -8.38 -1.05
C LEU A 89 4.47 -7.72 -0.78
N PHE A 90 5.28 -8.27 0.13
CA PHE A 90 6.63 -7.77 0.40
C PHE A 90 7.64 -8.13 -0.68
N VAL A 91 7.33 -9.09 -1.55
CA VAL A 91 8.16 -9.45 -2.70
C VAL A 91 7.60 -8.74 -3.93
N PRO A 92 8.32 -7.83 -4.61
CA PRO A 92 7.73 -6.97 -5.64
C PRO A 92 6.98 -7.73 -6.76
N VAL A 93 7.60 -8.77 -7.31
CA VAL A 93 7.02 -9.56 -8.40
C VAL A 93 5.85 -10.42 -7.91
N LEU A 94 6.04 -11.15 -6.81
CA LEU A 94 5.00 -12.04 -6.27
C LEU A 94 3.82 -11.23 -5.72
N GLY A 95 4.09 -10.08 -5.10
CA GLY A 95 3.09 -9.16 -4.58
C GLY A 95 2.23 -8.58 -5.69
N PHE A 96 2.84 -8.17 -6.81
CA PHE A 96 2.08 -7.72 -7.97
C PHE A 96 1.18 -8.83 -8.53
N VAL A 97 1.73 -10.03 -8.71
CA VAL A 97 0.97 -11.20 -9.18
C VAL A 97 -0.19 -11.52 -8.23
N GLU A 98 0.05 -11.50 -6.92
CA GLU A 98 -0.97 -11.75 -5.89
C GLU A 98 -2.08 -10.69 -5.94
N LEU A 99 -1.75 -9.40 -6.07
CA LEU A 99 -2.75 -8.33 -6.20
C LEU A 99 -3.61 -8.49 -7.46
N VAL A 100 -2.99 -8.84 -8.59
CA VAL A 100 -3.71 -9.12 -9.85
C VAL A 100 -4.63 -10.34 -9.67
N TYR A 101 -4.12 -11.40 -9.04
CA TYR A 101 -4.92 -12.58 -8.73
C TYR A 101 -6.12 -12.23 -7.84
N LEU A 102 -5.93 -11.46 -6.76
CA LEU A 102 -7.00 -11.03 -5.85
C LEU A 102 -8.04 -10.12 -6.51
N ALA A 103 -7.63 -9.33 -7.50
CA ALA A 103 -8.50 -8.48 -8.32
C ALA A 103 -9.39 -9.28 -9.31
N LEU A 104 -8.86 -10.39 -9.82
CA LEU A 104 -9.55 -11.26 -10.80
C LEU A 104 -10.36 -12.37 -10.14
N ALA A 105 -9.87 -12.92 -9.03
CA ALA A 105 -10.50 -14.03 -8.33
C ALA A 105 -11.93 -13.69 -7.93
N ARG A 106 -12.88 -14.55 -8.32
CA ARG A 106 -14.28 -14.44 -7.87
C ARG A 106 -14.34 -14.74 -6.37
N GLY A 107 -15.13 -13.94 -5.64
CA GLY A 107 -15.44 -14.28 -4.25
C GLY A 107 -16.16 -15.62 -4.22
N SER A 108 -15.93 -16.44 -3.19
CA SER A 108 -16.61 -17.73 -3.06
C SER A 108 -18.12 -17.46 -2.92
N SER A 109 -18.84 -17.58 -4.03
CA SER A 109 -20.31 -17.62 -4.04
C SER A 109 -20.70 -18.85 -3.23
N LYS A 110 -21.35 -18.63 -2.09
CA LYS A 110 -22.19 -19.68 -1.51
C LYS A 110 -23.30 -19.93 -2.53
N ASN A 111 -23.18 -21.02 -3.27
CA ASN A 111 -24.36 -21.73 -3.74
C ASN A 111 -25.04 -22.36 -2.53
#